data_AF-A0A317PUS7-F1
#
_entry.id   AF-A0A317PUS7-F1
#
_cell.length_a   1.000
_cell.length_b   1.000
_cell.length_c   1.000
_cell.angle_alpha   90.00
_cell.angle_beta   90.00
_cell.angle_gamma   90.00
#
_symmetry.space_group_name_H-M   'P 1'
#
loop_
_entity.id
_entity.type
_entity.pdbx_description
1 polymer ?
#
loop_
_entity_poly.entity_id
_entity_poly.type
_entity_poly.pdbx_seq_one_letter_code
_entity_poly.pdbx_strand_id
1 'polypeptide(L)'
;MTKEMQNLALAPVGNLESYIRAANTWPMLSADEERELAERLHYQGDLEAAKKLILSHLRFVVHIARNYSGYGLPQADLIQEGNIGLMKAVRRFNPDVGVRLVSFAVHWIKAEIHEYVLRNWRIVKVATTKAQRKLFFNLRKTKQRLGWFNQDEVEMVARELGVTSKDVREMESRMAAQDMTFDMPGDDDSHDSQPMAPVLYLQDKSSNFADGIEDDNWESHAADKLTLALEGLDERSQQIIRARWLDEDNKSTLQELADHYGVSAERVRQLEKNAMKKLRAAIEA
;
A
#
# COMPACT_ATOMS: atom_id res chain seq x y z
N MET A 1 -36.12 -24.04 -27.63
CA MET A 1 -35.50 -23.14 -26.62
C MET A 1 -34.00 -23.42 -26.38
N THR A 2 -33.39 -24.44 -27.00
CA THR A 2 -31.97 -24.82 -26.80
C THR A 2 -30.96 -24.12 -27.71
N LYS A 3 -31.41 -23.42 -28.77
CA LYS A 3 -30.53 -22.81 -29.78
C LYS A 3 -29.98 -21.43 -29.39
N GLU A 4 -30.70 -20.66 -28.57
CA GLU A 4 -30.20 -19.38 -28.05
C GLU A 4 -29.18 -19.57 -26.91
N MET A 5 -29.27 -20.69 -26.18
CA MET A 5 -28.33 -21.02 -25.09
C MET A 5 -26.91 -21.32 -25.58
N GLN A 6 -26.73 -21.70 -26.86
CA GLN A 6 -25.40 -21.91 -27.45
C GLN A 6 -24.65 -20.60 -27.75
N ASN A 7 -25.34 -19.45 -27.84
CA ASN A 7 -24.71 -18.21 -28.31
C ASN A 7 -23.81 -17.51 -27.29
N LEU A 8 -23.91 -17.82 -25.98
CA LEU A 8 -22.95 -17.28 -25.01
C LEU A 8 -21.63 -18.05 -24.98
N ALA A 9 -21.65 -19.33 -25.35
CA ALA A 9 -20.45 -20.17 -25.46
C ALA A 9 -19.68 -19.93 -26.77
N LEU A 10 -20.26 -19.18 -27.71
CA LEU A 10 -19.72 -18.90 -29.04
C LEU A 10 -19.45 -17.40 -29.31
N ALA A 11 -19.55 -16.53 -28.29
CA ALA A 11 -18.99 -15.19 -28.41
C ALA A 11 -17.46 -15.33 -28.46
N PRO A 12 -16.76 -14.76 -29.46
CA PRO A 12 -15.31 -14.90 -29.57
C PRO A 12 -14.70 -14.36 -28.29
N VAL A 13 -14.12 -15.28 -27.51
CA VAL A 13 -13.46 -15.01 -26.25
C VAL A 13 -12.26 -14.12 -26.59
N GLY A 14 -12.38 -12.81 -26.36
CA GLY A 14 -11.25 -11.89 -26.60
C GLY A 14 -11.56 -10.40 -26.65
N ASN A 15 -12.80 -9.95 -26.91
CA ASN A 15 -13.10 -8.52 -27.02
C ASN A 15 -14.33 -8.11 -26.19
N LEU A 16 -14.17 -7.03 -25.41
CA LEU A 16 -15.23 -6.38 -24.62
C LEU A 16 -16.46 -6.01 -25.47
N GLU A 17 -16.26 -5.58 -26.71
CA GLU A 17 -17.36 -5.23 -27.61
C GLU A 17 -18.25 -6.43 -27.94
N SER A 18 -17.66 -7.61 -28.10
CA SER A 18 -18.37 -8.86 -28.36
C SER A 18 -19.27 -9.22 -27.17
N TYR A 19 -18.77 -9.06 -25.94
CA TYR A 19 -19.55 -9.23 -24.73
C TYR A 19 -20.71 -8.24 -24.66
N ILE A 20 -20.46 -6.94 -24.91
CA ILE A 20 -21.51 -5.90 -24.87
C ILE A 20 -22.59 -6.19 -25.91
N ARG A 21 -22.21 -6.64 -27.11
CA ARG A 21 -23.17 -7.04 -28.15
C ARG A 21 -24.03 -8.20 -27.67
N ALA A 22 -23.42 -9.26 -27.11
CA ALA A 22 -24.15 -10.41 -26.58
C ALA A 22 -25.08 -10.04 -25.41
N ALA A 23 -24.66 -9.14 -24.52
CA ALA A 23 -25.51 -8.63 -23.44
C ALA A 23 -26.74 -7.87 -23.95
N ASN A 24 -26.61 -7.18 -25.09
CA ASN A 24 -27.70 -6.42 -25.71
C ASN A 24 -28.64 -7.30 -26.55
N THR A 25 -28.23 -8.48 -27.00
CA THR A 25 -29.09 -9.38 -27.79
C THR A 25 -30.15 -10.09 -26.95
N TRP A 26 -29.94 -10.26 -25.63
CA TRP A 26 -30.92 -10.92 -24.75
C TRP A 26 -32.18 -10.07 -24.61
N PRO A 27 -33.40 -10.63 -24.82
CA PRO A 27 -34.64 -9.87 -24.71
C PRO A 27 -34.86 -9.35 -23.28
N MET A 28 -35.44 -8.15 -23.18
CA MET A 28 -35.92 -7.62 -21.90
C MET A 28 -37.20 -8.35 -21.50
N LEU A 29 -37.29 -8.70 -20.21
CA LEU A 29 -38.49 -9.31 -19.65
C LEU A 29 -39.57 -8.25 -19.42
N SER A 30 -40.80 -8.63 -19.73
CA SER A 30 -41.98 -7.90 -19.26
C SER A 30 -42.12 -7.99 -17.73
N ALA A 31 -42.97 -7.14 -17.16
CA ALA A 31 -43.21 -7.16 -15.70
C ALA A 31 -43.77 -8.51 -15.23
N ASP A 32 -44.65 -9.12 -16.03
CA ASP A 32 -45.28 -10.40 -15.70
C ASP A 32 -44.28 -11.56 -15.79
N GLU A 33 -43.46 -11.61 -16.84
CA GLU A 33 -42.40 -12.63 -16.97
C GLU A 33 -41.35 -12.50 -15.85
N GLU A 34 -40.96 -11.26 -15.51
CA GLU A 34 -40.03 -11.01 -14.40
C GLU A 34 -40.60 -11.52 -13.08
N ARG A 35 -41.90 -11.28 -12.83
CA ARG A 35 -42.59 -11.74 -11.63
C ARG A 35 -42.69 -13.27 -11.59
N GLU A 36 -43.08 -13.92 -12.68
CA GLU A 36 -43.17 -15.39 -12.75
C GLU A 36 -41.81 -16.04 -12.47
N LEU A 37 -40.74 -15.53 -13.10
CA LEU A 37 -39.39 -16.03 -12.89
C LEU A 37 -38.89 -15.77 -11.46
N ALA A 38 -39.22 -14.61 -10.89
CA ALA A 38 -38.87 -14.28 -9.51
C ALA A 38 -39.60 -15.15 -8.49
N GLU A 39 -40.90 -15.43 -8.69
CA GLU A 39 -41.70 -16.34 -7.85
C GLU A 39 -41.12 -17.76 -7.92
N ARG A 40 -40.81 -18.28 -9.12
CA ARG A 40 -40.17 -19.58 -9.29
C ARG A 40 -38.83 -19.67 -8.58
N LEU A 41 -38.00 -18.64 -8.71
CA LEU A 41 -36.72 -18.59 -8.00
C LEU A 41 -36.92 -18.54 -6.47
N HIS A 42 -37.83 -17.70 -6.00
CA HIS A 42 -38.02 -17.45 -4.56
C HIS A 42 -38.64 -18.65 -3.83
N TYR A 43 -39.69 -19.26 -4.41
CA TYR A 43 -40.44 -20.33 -3.76
C TYR A 43 -39.91 -21.73 -4.09
N GLN A 44 -39.30 -21.94 -5.27
CA GLN A 44 -38.90 -23.26 -5.75
C GLN A 44 -37.38 -23.41 -5.88
N GLY A 45 -36.60 -22.32 -5.75
CA GLY A 45 -35.15 -22.36 -5.91
C GLY A 45 -34.67 -22.63 -7.35
N ASP A 46 -35.49 -22.29 -8.34
CA ASP A 46 -35.23 -22.59 -9.75
C ASP A 46 -34.02 -21.80 -10.31
N LEU A 47 -32.91 -22.50 -10.54
CA LEU A 47 -31.66 -21.93 -11.06
C LEU A 47 -31.79 -21.45 -12.51
N GLU A 48 -32.64 -22.06 -13.33
CA GLU A 48 -32.87 -21.59 -14.70
C GLU A 48 -33.66 -20.27 -14.70
N ALA A 49 -34.55 -20.08 -13.73
CA ALA A 49 -35.22 -18.80 -13.53
C ALA A 49 -34.22 -17.70 -13.13
N ALA A 50 -33.31 -17.98 -12.18
CA ALA A 50 -32.22 -17.05 -11.84
C ALA A 50 -31.37 -16.68 -13.05
N LYS A 51 -30.97 -17.67 -13.86
CA LYS A 51 -30.17 -17.46 -15.07
C LYS A 51 -30.87 -16.53 -16.06
N LYS A 52 -32.16 -16.75 -16.34
CA LYS A 52 -32.95 -15.88 -17.23
C LYS A 52 -33.04 -14.46 -16.69
N LEU A 53 -33.31 -14.29 -15.39
CA LEU A 53 -33.34 -12.98 -14.73
C LEU A 53 -32.00 -12.25 -14.83
N ILE A 54 -30.88 -12.95 -14.68
CA ILE A 54 -29.55 -12.35 -14.81
C ILE A 54 -29.27 -11.92 -16.25
N LEU A 55 -29.47 -12.83 -17.22
CA LEU A 55 -29.15 -12.60 -18.63
C LEU A 55 -29.93 -11.43 -19.23
N SER A 56 -31.21 -11.28 -18.90
CA SER A 56 -32.05 -10.18 -19.39
C SER A 56 -31.61 -8.80 -18.88
N HIS A 57 -30.84 -8.75 -17.78
CA HIS A 57 -30.41 -7.53 -17.10
C HIS A 57 -28.93 -7.18 -17.32
N LEU A 58 -28.16 -7.97 -18.08
CA LEU A 58 -26.74 -7.69 -18.33
C LEU A 58 -26.52 -6.33 -19.01
N ARG A 59 -27.36 -5.96 -19.98
CA ARG A 59 -27.33 -4.63 -20.63
C ARG A 59 -27.42 -3.46 -19.62
N PHE A 60 -28.13 -3.67 -18.52
CA PHE A 60 -28.31 -2.66 -17.48
C PHE A 60 -27.04 -2.53 -16.62
N VAL A 61 -26.38 -3.64 -16.32
CA VAL A 61 -25.07 -3.64 -15.65
C VAL A 61 -24.04 -2.87 -16.49
N VAL A 62 -23.99 -3.14 -17.80
CA VAL A 62 -23.10 -2.41 -18.73
C VAL A 62 -23.37 -0.89 -18.69
N HIS A 63 -24.64 -0.49 -18.66
CA HIS A 63 -25.02 0.92 -18.54
C HIS A 63 -24.52 1.54 -17.23
N ILE A 64 -24.67 0.85 -16.09
CA ILE A 64 -24.19 1.35 -14.79
C ILE A 64 -22.66 1.45 -14.78
N ALA A 65 -21.95 0.42 -15.25
CA ALA A 65 -20.49 0.35 -15.24
C ALA A 65 -19.84 1.48 -16.05
N ARG A 66 -20.48 1.94 -17.14
CA ARG A 66 -19.99 3.09 -17.94
C ARG A 66 -19.84 4.38 -17.14
N ASN A 67 -20.64 4.58 -16.09
CA ASN A 67 -20.51 5.77 -15.23
C ASN A 67 -19.23 5.76 -14.37
N TYR A 68 -18.49 4.66 -14.35
CA TYR A 68 -17.28 4.47 -13.57
C TYR A 68 -16.00 4.43 -14.42
N SER A 69 -16.08 4.60 -15.75
CA SER A 69 -14.90 4.58 -16.62
C SER A 69 -13.88 5.70 -16.30
N GLY A 70 -14.33 6.80 -15.69
CA GLY A 70 -13.46 7.92 -15.30
C GLY A 70 -12.45 7.63 -14.17
N TYR A 71 -12.49 6.43 -13.57
CA TYR A 71 -11.52 6.02 -12.55
C TYR A 71 -10.24 5.38 -13.13
N GLY A 72 -10.17 5.14 -14.44
CA GLY A 72 -9.00 4.55 -15.11
C GLY A 72 -8.87 3.04 -14.94
N LEU A 73 -9.93 2.37 -14.49
CA LEU A 73 -10.00 0.92 -14.37
C LEU A 73 -10.54 0.27 -15.65
N PRO A 74 -10.13 -0.96 -16.00
CA PRO A 74 -10.65 -1.65 -17.17
C PRO A 74 -12.17 -1.81 -17.08
N GLN A 75 -12.86 -1.42 -18.16
CA GLN A 75 -14.32 -1.47 -18.20
C GLN A 75 -14.85 -2.90 -18.08
N ALA A 76 -14.12 -3.89 -18.58
CA ALA A 76 -14.47 -5.30 -18.44
C ALA A 76 -14.59 -5.70 -16.97
N ASP A 77 -13.63 -5.31 -16.13
CA ASP A 77 -13.65 -5.64 -14.70
C ASP A 77 -14.82 -4.97 -13.98
N LEU A 78 -15.09 -3.69 -14.28
CA LEU A 78 -16.23 -2.96 -13.71
C LEU A 78 -17.56 -3.65 -14.06
N ILE A 79 -17.70 -4.16 -15.28
CA ILE A 79 -18.88 -4.93 -15.70
C ILE A 79 -18.97 -6.25 -14.95
N GLN A 80 -17.86 -6.97 -14.80
CA GLN A 80 -17.84 -8.25 -14.10
C GLN A 80 -18.21 -8.11 -12.62
N GLU A 81 -17.70 -7.10 -11.94
CA GLU A 81 -18.06 -6.79 -10.55
C GLU A 81 -19.54 -6.36 -10.44
N GLY A 82 -20.01 -5.58 -11.40
CA GLY A 82 -21.43 -5.27 -11.52
C GLY A 82 -22.31 -6.52 -11.71
N ASN A 83 -21.85 -7.50 -12.50
CA ASN A 83 -22.55 -8.77 -12.69
C ASN A 83 -22.62 -9.57 -11.39
N ILE A 84 -21.54 -9.59 -10.61
CA ILE A 84 -21.52 -10.18 -9.26
C ILE A 84 -22.57 -9.49 -8.37
N GLY A 85 -22.67 -8.17 -8.43
CA GLY A 85 -23.71 -7.40 -7.74
C GLY A 85 -25.12 -7.78 -8.17
N LEU A 86 -25.35 -7.93 -9.47
CA LEU A 86 -26.63 -8.39 -10.01
C LEU A 86 -26.97 -9.80 -9.52
N MET A 87 -26.03 -10.74 -9.52
CA MET A 87 -26.24 -12.10 -9.01
C MET A 87 -26.62 -12.09 -7.52
N LYS A 88 -25.94 -11.27 -6.71
CA LYS A 88 -26.26 -11.08 -5.29
C LYS A 88 -27.66 -10.49 -5.09
N ALA A 89 -28.07 -9.55 -5.95
CA ALA A 89 -29.41 -8.97 -5.92
C ALA A 89 -30.48 -10.01 -6.27
N VAL A 90 -30.31 -10.75 -7.36
CA VAL A 90 -31.26 -11.78 -7.80
C VAL A 90 -31.48 -12.83 -6.72
N ARG A 91 -30.41 -13.27 -6.02
CA ARG A 91 -30.52 -14.23 -4.91
C ARG A 91 -31.34 -13.71 -3.71
N ARG A 92 -31.41 -12.40 -3.50
CA ARG A 92 -32.06 -11.76 -2.34
C ARG A 92 -33.35 -11.04 -2.71
N PHE A 93 -33.78 -11.12 -3.97
CA PHE A 93 -34.95 -10.43 -4.45
C PHE A 93 -36.22 -11.12 -3.92
N ASN A 94 -37.17 -10.31 -3.44
CA ASN A 94 -38.47 -10.78 -2.99
C ASN A 94 -39.55 -10.24 -3.95
N PRO A 95 -40.26 -11.12 -4.69
CA PRO A 95 -41.32 -10.71 -5.62
C PRO A 95 -42.54 -10.08 -4.92
N ASP A 96 -42.83 -10.42 -3.67
CA ASP A 96 -44.02 -9.97 -2.93
C ASP A 96 -44.00 -8.46 -2.64
N VAL A 97 -42.81 -7.83 -2.71
CA VAL A 97 -42.62 -6.40 -2.47
C VAL A 97 -43.21 -5.55 -3.61
N GLY A 98 -43.48 -6.14 -4.78
CA GLY A 98 -44.14 -5.46 -5.90
C GLY A 98 -43.27 -4.40 -6.61
N VAL A 99 -41.95 -4.43 -6.41
CA VAL A 99 -41.00 -3.54 -7.10
C VAL A 99 -40.28 -4.28 -8.21
N ARG A 100 -39.90 -3.58 -9.29
CA ARG A 100 -39.09 -4.17 -10.37
C ARG A 100 -37.71 -4.60 -9.87
N LEU A 101 -37.19 -5.72 -10.40
CA LEU A 101 -35.86 -6.24 -10.07
C LEU A 101 -34.78 -5.19 -10.30
N VAL A 102 -34.88 -4.41 -11.38
CA VAL A 102 -33.95 -3.31 -11.71
C VAL A 102 -33.81 -2.34 -10.53
N SER A 103 -34.93 -1.88 -9.96
CA SER A 103 -34.94 -0.91 -8.86
C SER A 103 -34.22 -1.43 -7.62
N PHE A 104 -34.33 -2.73 -7.35
CA PHE A 104 -33.62 -3.39 -6.27
C PHE A 104 -32.13 -3.60 -6.60
N ALA A 105 -31.84 -4.13 -7.79
CA ALA A 105 -30.51 -4.53 -8.21
C ALA A 105 -29.52 -3.37 -8.36
N VAL A 106 -29.98 -2.15 -8.70
CA VAL A 106 -29.13 -0.96 -8.81
C VAL A 106 -28.21 -0.77 -7.61
N HIS A 107 -28.73 -0.95 -6.40
CA HIS A 107 -27.98 -0.71 -5.17
C HIS A 107 -26.86 -1.73 -5.00
N TRP A 108 -27.13 -3.00 -5.30
CA TRP A 108 -26.15 -4.08 -5.25
C TRP A 108 -25.06 -3.93 -6.32
N ILE A 109 -25.47 -3.61 -7.56
CA ILE A 109 -24.54 -3.41 -8.68
C ILE A 109 -23.58 -2.25 -8.34
N LYS A 110 -24.12 -1.10 -7.90
CA LYS A 110 -23.29 0.06 -7.52
C LYS A 110 -22.39 -0.24 -6.34
N ALA A 111 -22.88 -0.99 -5.34
CA ALA A 111 -22.08 -1.33 -4.15
C ALA A 111 -20.86 -2.20 -4.50
N GLU A 112 -21.03 -3.24 -5.31
CA GLU A 112 -19.91 -4.09 -5.74
C GLU A 112 -18.91 -3.32 -6.61
N ILE A 113 -19.40 -2.53 -7.57
CA ILE A 113 -18.51 -1.68 -8.39
C ILE A 113 -17.77 -0.67 -7.51
N HIS A 114 -18.44 -0.02 -6.55
CA HIS A 114 -17.78 0.90 -5.61
C HIS A 114 -16.68 0.22 -4.81
N GLU A 115 -16.94 -0.97 -4.28
CA GLU A 115 -15.93 -1.70 -3.50
C GLU A 115 -14.75 -2.12 -4.38
N TYR A 116 -14.99 -2.57 -5.60
CA TYR A 116 -13.93 -2.86 -6.57
C TYR A 116 -13.07 -1.63 -6.89
N VAL A 117 -13.72 -0.49 -7.18
CA VAL A 117 -13.01 0.76 -7.47
C VAL A 117 -12.15 1.15 -6.28
N LEU A 118 -12.69 1.16 -5.05
CA LEU A 118 -11.93 1.53 -3.85
C LEU A 118 -10.73 0.62 -3.59
N ARG A 119 -10.83 -0.66 -3.92
CA ARG A 119 -9.77 -1.65 -3.70
C ARG A 119 -8.67 -1.60 -4.75
N ASN A 120 -8.98 -1.22 -5.99
CA ASN A 120 -8.07 -1.37 -7.14
C ASN A 120 -7.67 -0.05 -7.79
N TRP A 121 -8.18 1.10 -7.33
CA TRP A 121 -7.88 2.40 -7.94
C TRP A 121 -6.40 2.83 -7.83
N ARG A 122 -5.73 2.44 -6.74
CA ARG A 122 -4.31 2.73 -6.45
C ARG A 122 -3.69 1.54 -5.72
N ILE A 123 -2.36 1.41 -5.81
CA ILE A 123 -1.61 0.38 -5.08
C ILE A 123 -1.75 0.62 -3.56
N VAL A 124 -1.60 1.88 -3.14
CA VAL A 124 -1.82 2.28 -1.74
C VAL A 124 -3.29 2.65 -1.54
N LYS A 125 -3.95 2.00 -0.59
CA LYS A 125 -5.38 2.20 -0.31
C LYS A 125 -5.66 3.59 0.26
N VAL A 126 -6.39 4.40 -0.49
CA VAL A 126 -6.65 5.82 -0.14
C VAL A 126 -7.88 6.01 0.75
N ALA A 127 -8.92 5.18 0.62
CA ALA A 127 -10.23 5.40 1.23
C ALA A 127 -10.68 4.24 2.14
N THR A 128 -10.09 4.20 3.34
CA THR A 128 -10.36 3.15 4.35
C THR A 128 -11.53 3.51 5.27
N THR A 129 -11.76 4.80 5.53
CA THR A 129 -12.83 5.27 6.43
C THR A 129 -14.11 5.64 5.68
N LYS A 130 -15.25 5.69 6.40
CA LYS A 130 -16.55 6.09 5.82
C LYS A 130 -16.52 7.52 5.24
N ALA A 131 -15.86 8.45 5.93
CA ALA A 131 -15.66 9.82 5.48
C ALA A 131 -14.84 9.87 4.19
N GLN A 132 -13.72 9.14 4.15
CA GLN A 132 -12.86 9.06 2.96
C GLN A 132 -13.58 8.43 1.76
N ARG A 133 -14.36 7.36 1.97
CA ARG A 133 -15.17 6.74 0.89
C ARG A 133 -16.19 7.73 0.32
N LYS A 134 -16.85 8.52 1.17
CA LYS A 134 -17.80 9.56 0.73
C LYS A 134 -17.09 10.65 -0.08
N LEU A 135 -15.90 11.08 0.37
CA LEU A 135 -15.08 12.04 -0.35
C LEU A 135 -14.63 11.48 -1.71
N PHE A 136 -14.11 10.26 -1.76
CA PHE A 136 -13.58 9.65 -3.00
C PHE A 136 -14.56 9.70 -4.19
N PHE A 137 -15.84 9.38 -3.96
CA PHE A 137 -16.86 9.36 -5.02
C PHE A 137 -17.48 10.73 -5.34
N ASN A 138 -17.44 11.69 -4.40
CA ASN A 138 -18.13 12.98 -4.55
C ASN A 138 -17.17 14.16 -4.79
N LEU A 139 -15.92 14.07 -4.34
CA LEU A 139 -14.94 15.17 -4.43
C LEU A 139 -14.69 15.59 -5.89
N ARG A 140 -14.60 14.62 -6.82
CA ARG A 140 -14.48 14.89 -8.26
C ARG A 140 -15.73 15.54 -8.86
N LYS A 141 -16.92 15.28 -8.31
CA LYS A 141 -18.17 15.87 -8.81
C LYS A 141 -18.31 17.32 -8.37
N THR A 142 -17.85 17.65 -7.15
CA THR A 142 -17.91 19.00 -6.61
C THR A 142 -16.81 19.92 -7.17
N LYS A 143 -15.75 19.32 -7.73
CA LYS A 143 -14.63 20.05 -8.33
C LYS A 143 -15.04 20.67 -9.68
N GLN A 144 -15.46 21.93 -9.66
CA GLN A 144 -15.88 22.67 -10.86
C GLN A 144 -14.69 23.15 -11.73
N ARG A 145 -13.47 23.19 -11.17
CA ARG A 145 -12.27 23.71 -11.85
C ARG A 145 -11.10 22.71 -11.79
N LEU A 146 -10.31 22.67 -12.88
CA LEU A 146 -9.00 22.01 -12.92
C LEU A 146 -8.00 22.82 -12.07
N GLY A 147 -7.56 22.28 -10.94
CA GLY A 147 -6.62 22.93 -10.00
C GLY A 147 -6.82 22.46 -8.56
N TRP A 148 -6.03 22.94 -7.61
CA TRP A 148 -6.26 22.65 -6.19
C TRP A 148 -7.49 23.42 -5.67
N PHE A 149 -8.17 22.88 -4.65
CA PHE A 149 -9.27 23.58 -4.00
C PHE A 149 -8.75 24.82 -3.27
N ASN A 150 -9.48 25.93 -3.43
CA ASN A 150 -9.32 27.10 -2.57
C ASN A 150 -9.89 26.79 -1.18
N GLN A 151 -9.52 27.62 -0.18
CA GLN A 151 -9.97 27.43 1.20
C GLN A 151 -11.49 27.38 1.33
N ASP A 152 -12.20 28.28 0.66
CA ASP A 152 -13.67 28.35 0.70
C ASP A 152 -14.33 27.09 0.10
N GLU A 153 -13.71 26.52 -0.94
CA GLU A 153 -14.20 25.29 -1.58
C GLU A 153 -14.02 24.09 -0.66
N VAL A 154 -12.87 23.99 0.03
CA VAL A 154 -12.61 22.95 1.04
C VAL A 154 -13.66 23.01 2.15
N GLU A 155 -13.96 24.21 2.67
CA GLU A 155 -14.95 24.40 3.73
C GLU A 155 -16.39 24.13 3.27
N MET A 156 -16.71 24.46 2.01
CA MET A 156 -18.00 24.13 1.41
C MET A 156 -18.19 22.62 1.29
N VAL A 157 -17.21 21.91 0.72
CA VAL A 157 -17.21 20.45 0.59
C VAL A 157 -17.28 19.77 1.96
N ALA A 158 -16.51 20.26 2.93
CA ALA A 158 -16.50 19.76 4.30
C ALA A 158 -17.90 19.84 4.95
N ARG A 159 -18.59 20.99 4.79
CA ARG A 159 -19.96 21.18 5.29
C ARG A 159 -20.99 20.33 4.58
N GLU A 160 -20.95 20.28 3.24
CA GLU A 160 -21.90 19.50 2.43
C GLU A 160 -21.78 18.00 2.71
N LEU A 161 -20.54 17.50 2.83
CA LEU A 161 -20.28 16.08 3.04
C LEU A 161 -20.23 15.68 4.52
N GLY A 162 -20.22 16.65 5.45
CA GLY A 162 -20.17 16.41 6.90
C GLY A 162 -18.84 15.78 7.35
N VAL A 163 -17.73 16.28 6.82
CA VAL A 163 -16.36 15.80 7.07
C VAL A 163 -15.45 16.96 7.47
N THR A 164 -14.24 16.69 7.96
CA THR A 164 -13.32 17.77 8.35
C THR A 164 -12.60 18.37 7.14
N SER A 165 -12.27 19.66 7.19
CA SER A 165 -11.44 20.32 6.15
C SER A 165 -10.09 19.65 5.97
N LYS A 166 -9.55 19.04 7.04
CA LYS A 166 -8.32 18.24 6.99
C LYS A 166 -8.49 17.00 6.10
N ASP A 167 -9.57 16.25 6.28
CA ASP A 167 -9.86 15.06 5.48
C ASP A 167 -10.04 15.40 4.00
N VAL A 168 -10.65 16.55 3.70
CA VAL A 168 -10.82 17.04 2.31
C VAL A 168 -9.47 17.32 1.65
N ARG A 169 -8.58 18.07 2.32
CA ARG A 169 -7.24 18.38 1.78
C ARG A 169 -6.37 17.13 1.65
N GLU A 170 -6.42 16.24 2.63
CA GLU A 170 -5.71 14.97 2.59
C GLU A 170 -6.22 14.10 1.43
N MET A 171 -7.53 14.00 1.24
CA MET A 171 -8.11 13.28 0.11
C MET A 171 -7.74 13.92 -1.22
N GLU A 172 -7.77 15.26 -1.33
CA GLU A 172 -7.35 15.94 -2.55
C GLU A 172 -5.89 15.63 -2.90
N SER A 173 -4.99 15.71 -1.92
CA SER A 173 -3.57 15.40 -2.12
C SER A 173 -3.36 13.96 -2.59
N ARG A 174 -4.04 13.00 -1.95
CA ARG A 174 -3.99 11.58 -2.36
C ARG A 174 -4.62 11.35 -3.74
N MET A 175 -5.64 12.13 -4.11
CA MET A 175 -6.29 12.01 -5.40
C MET A 175 -5.49 12.63 -6.56
N ALA A 176 -4.68 13.65 -6.26
CA ALA A 176 -3.79 14.31 -7.22
C ALA A 176 -2.50 13.50 -7.48
N ALA A 177 -2.02 12.73 -6.49
CA ALA A 177 -0.84 11.89 -6.64
C ALA A 177 -1.09 10.71 -7.59
N GLN A 178 -0.07 10.36 -8.38
CA GLN A 178 -0.03 9.17 -9.24
C GLN A 178 1.03 8.20 -8.75
N ASP A 179 0.72 6.90 -8.77
CA ASP A 179 1.71 5.85 -8.49
C ASP A 179 2.76 5.88 -9.61
N MET A 180 4.03 6.09 -9.25
CA MET A 180 5.14 6.15 -10.20
C MET A 180 5.69 4.75 -10.48
N THR A 181 5.95 4.46 -11.76
CA THR A 181 6.65 3.24 -12.16
C THR A 181 8.13 3.36 -11.75
N PHE A 182 8.66 2.30 -11.11
CA PHE A 182 10.04 2.29 -10.63
C PHE A 182 11.06 2.23 -11.78
N ASP A 183 10.78 1.41 -12.78
CA ASP A 183 11.60 1.24 -13.98
C ASP A 183 10.75 1.66 -15.19
N MET A 184 10.87 2.93 -15.55
CA MET A 184 10.16 3.49 -16.70
C MET A 184 11.05 3.34 -17.93
N PRO A 185 10.59 2.67 -19.00
CA PRO A 185 11.37 2.59 -20.23
C PRO A 185 11.60 4.02 -20.76
N GLY A 186 12.79 4.25 -21.29
CA GLY A 186 13.13 5.51 -21.95
C GLY A 186 12.20 5.79 -23.13
N ASP A 187 11.95 7.07 -23.39
CA ASP A 187 11.18 7.50 -24.55
C ASP A 187 12.08 7.47 -25.79
N ASP A 188 11.89 6.48 -26.67
CA ASP A 188 12.74 6.24 -27.86
C ASP A 188 12.75 7.43 -28.83
N ASP A 189 11.74 8.31 -28.78
CA ASP A 189 11.57 9.44 -29.70
C ASP A 189 12.35 10.71 -29.31
N SER A 190 12.99 10.75 -28.13
CA SER A 190 13.76 11.92 -27.69
C SER A 190 15.23 11.58 -27.48
N HIS A 191 16.03 11.83 -28.51
CA HIS A 191 17.50 11.70 -28.49
C HIS A 191 18.23 12.54 -27.42
N ASP A 192 17.53 13.39 -26.67
CA ASP A 192 18.10 14.33 -25.69
C ASP A 192 17.58 14.11 -24.25
N SER A 193 16.68 13.15 -24.03
CA SER A 193 16.08 12.89 -22.72
C SER A 193 16.66 11.61 -22.10
N GLN A 194 17.57 11.76 -21.14
CA GLN A 194 17.97 10.65 -20.27
C GLN A 194 16.70 10.04 -19.61
N PRO A 195 16.52 8.71 -19.60
CA PRO A 195 15.38 8.08 -18.93
C PRO A 195 15.36 8.49 -17.45
N MET A 196 14.43 9.33 -17.02
CA MET A 196 14.30 9.75 -15.61
C MET A 196 13.52 8.69 -14.82
N ALA A 197 14.02 7.46 -14.81
CA ALA A 197 13.44 6.37 -14.04
C ALA A 197 13.95 6.41 -12.59
N PRO A 198 13.08 6.21 -11.57
CA PRO A 198 13.48 6.14 -10.17
C PRO A 198 14.67 5.23 -9.88
N VAL A 199 14.79 4.11 -10.61
CA VAL A 199 15.91 3.17 -10.50
C VAL A 199 17.30 3.82 -10.68
N LEU A 200 17.42 4.93 -11.43
CA LEU A 200 18.70 5.57 -11.71
C LEU A 200 19.18 6.53 -10.63
N TYR A 201 18.27 7.08 -9.81
CA TYR A 201 18.61 8.10 -8.81
C TYR A 201 18.25 7.72 -7.37
N LEU A 202 17.44 6.67 -7.16
CA LEU A 202 17.15 6.17 -5.82
C LEU A 202 18.40 5.51 -5.23
N GLN A 203 18.88 6.09 -4.14
CA GLN A 203 20.04 5.60 -3.41
C GLN A 203 19.60 4.69 -2.26
N ASP A 204 20.32 3.59 -2.06
CA ASP A 204 20.21 2.81 -0.84
C ASP A 204 20.97 3.51 0.28
N LYS A 205 20.23 4.08 1.23
CA LYS A 205 20.80 4.78 2.39
C LYS A 205 21.40 3.85 3.44
N SER A 206 21.17 2.54 3.35
CA SER A 206 21.74 1.55 4.26
C SER A 206 23.11 1.03 3.79
N SER A 207 23.43 1.19 2.51
CA SER A 207 24.67 0.72 1.91
C SER A 207 25.66 1.88 1.75
N ASN A 208 26.19 2.40 2.86
CA ASN A 208 27.33 3.31 2.80
C ASN A 208 28.64 2.54 3.00
N PHE A 209 29.16 1.99 1.89
CA PHE A 209 30.44 1.27 1.87
C PHE A 209 31.62 2.12 2.35
N ALA A 210 31.54 3.45 2.16
CA ALA A 210 32.59 4.36 2.62
C ALA A 210 32.64 4.44 4.15
N ASP A 211 31.48 4.56 4.81
CA ASP A 211 31.41 4.61 6.28
C ASP A 211 31.92 3.29 6.89
N GLY A 212 31.56 2.15 6.29
CA GLY A 212 32.06 0.84 6.76
C GLY A 212 33.59 0.72 6.67
N ILE A 213 34.19 1.16 5.56
CA ILE A 213 35.66 1.18 5.43
C ILE A 213 36.30 2.21 6.37
N GLU A 214 35.65 3.37 6.58
CA GLU A 214 36.13 4.38 7.52
C GLU A 214 36.15 3.84 8.95
N ASP A 215 35.07 3.19 9.38
CA ASP A 215 34.96 2.57 10.70
C ASP A 215 36.01 1.46 10.89
N ASP A 216 36.16 0.56 9.91
CA ASP A 216 37.16 -0.53 9.94
C ASP A 216 38.59 0.03 10.04
N ASN A 217 38.90 1.06 9.23
CA ASN A 217 40.20 1.71 9.25
C ASN A 217 40.45 2.47 10.55
N TRP A 218 39.41 3.13 11.08
CA TRP A 218 39.49 3.83 12.36
C TRP A 218 39.73 2.87 13.52
N GLU A 219 39.04 1.72 13.53
CA GLU A 219 39.22 0.67 14.54
C GLU A 219 40.65 0.10 14.49
N SER A 220 41.15 -0.26 13.30
CA SER A 220 42.53 -0.73 13.14
C SER A 220 43.54 0.32 13.61
N HIS A 221 43.38 1.57 13.17
CA HIS A 221 44.29 2.66 13.54
C HIS A 221 44.25 2.97 15.06
N ALA A 222 43.05 2.92 15.67
CA ALA A 222 42.89 3.08 17.11
C ALA A 222 43.54 1.94 17.89
N ALA A 223 43.39 0.69 17.42
CA ALA A 223 44.01 -0.49 18.02
C ALA A 223 45.55 -0.43 17.94
N ASP A 224 46.10 -0.02 16.80
CA ASP A 224 47.55 0.15 16.60
C ASP A 224 48.12 1.25 17.51
N LYS A 225 47.46 2.41 17.56
CA LYS A 225 47.85 3.50 18.47
C LYS A 225 47.79 3.08 19.94
N LEU A 226 46.75 2.34 20.33
CA LEU A 226 46.61 1.83 21.69
C LEU A 226 47.75 0.85 22.01
N THR A 227 48.09 -0.04 21.08
CA THR A 227 49.17 -1.02 21.24
C THR A 227 50.52 -0.32 21.43
N LEU A 228 50.86 0.66 20.59
CA LEU A 228 52.07 1.47 20.73
C LEU A 228 52.09 2.27 22.05
N ALA A 229 50.96 2.84 22.46
CA ALA A 229 50.85 3.56 23.72
C ALA A 229 51.03 2.65 24.94
N LEU A 230 50.57 1.39 24.87
CA LEU A 230 50.76 0.38 25.91
C LEU A 230 52.23 -0.06 26.04
N GLU A 231 52.99 -0.11 24.94
CA GLU A 231 54.43 -0.42 24.97
C GLU A 231 55.25 0.66 25.69
N GLY A 232 54.78 1.91 25.71
CA GLY A 232 55.41 3.01 26.45
C GLY A 232 55.16 3.00 27.97
N LEU A 233 54.32 2.08 28.48
CA LEU A 233 54.08 1.92 29.91
C LEU A 233 55.09 0.95 30.54
N ASP A 234 55.28 1.06 31.85
CA ASP A 234 55.96 0.02 32.60
C ASP A 234 55.14 -1.27 32.62
N GLU A 235 55.83 -2.42 32.65
CA GLU A 235 55.24 -3.77 32.57
C GLU A 235 54.10 -3.97 33.59
N ARG A 236 54.26 -3.44 34.80
CA ARG A 236 53.27 -3.51 35.87
C ARG A 236 52.01 -2.72 35.53
N SER A 237 52.15 -1.49 35.02
CA SER A 237 51.03 -0.67 34.54
C SER A 237 50.33 -1.29 33.34
N GLN A 238 51.06 -1.88 32.41
CA GLN A 238 50.51 -2.56 31.24
C GLN A 238 49.64 -3.76 31.65
N GLN A 239 50.10 -4.58 32.59
CA GLN A 239 49.35 -5.72 33.11
C GLN A 239 48.08 -5.28 33.87
N ILE A 240 48.16 -4.20 34.66
CA ILE A 240 46.99 -3.63 35.37
C ILE A 240 45.94 -3.13 34.36
N ILE A 241 46.33 -2.46 33.28
CA ILE A 241 45.40 -1.96 32.26
C ILE A 241 44.78 -3.11 31.46
N ARG A 242 45.60 -4.10 31.04
CA ARG A 242 45.11 -5.28 30.32
C ARG A 242 44.05 -6.04 31.11
N ALA A 243 44.36 -6.40 32.35
CA ALA A 243 43.48 -7.19 33.22
C ALA A 243 42.18 -6.48 33.61
N ARG A 244 42.12 -5.14 33.53
CA ARG A 244 40.94 -4.37 33.95
C ARG A 244 40.08 -3.86 32.80
N TRP A 245 40.69 -3.55 31.67
CA TRP A 245 40.03 -2.84 30.56
C TRP A 245 40.01 -3.60 29.24
N LEU A 246 40.99 -4.49 28.98
CA LEU A 246 41.15 -5.17 27.68
C LEU A 246 40.79 -6.66 27.71
N ASP A 247 40.76 -7.28 28.89
CA ASP A 247 40.22 -8.62 29.07
C ASP A 247 38.69 -8.52 29.22
N GLU A 248 37.94 -8.95 28.22
CA GLU A 248 36.46 -8.88 28.24
C GLU A 248 35.84 -9.95 29.14
N ASP A 249 36.49 -11.11 29.25
CA ASP A 249 35.94 -12.30 29.92
C ASP A 249 36.29 -12.36 31.41
N ASN A 250 37.42 -11.78 31.84
CA ASN A 250 37.87 -11.86 33.23
C ASN A 250 38.47 -10.55 33.76
N LYS A 251 37.62 -9.55 33.97
CA LYS A 251 38.03 -8.24 34.51
C LYS A 251 38.40 -8.33 35.99
N SER A 252 39.69 -8.23 36.28
CA SER A 252 40.19 -8.23 37.66
C SER A 252 39.80 -6.96 38.41
N THR A 253 39.37 -7.13 39.65
CA THR A 253 39.09 -6.03 40.58
C THR A 253 40.38 -5.40 41.12
N LEU A 254 40.28 -4.17 41.64
CA LEU A 254 41.40 -3.51 42.31
C LEU A 254 41.95 -4.30 43.50
N GLN A 255 41.10 -5.06 44.18
CA GLN A 255 41.49 -5.87 45.34
C GLN A 255 42.26 -7.12 44.90
N GLU A 256 41.82 -7.82 43.86
CA GLU A 256 42.54 -8.99 43.33
C GLU A 256 43.91 -8.62 42.77
N LEU A 257 44.02 -7.48 42.09
CA LEU A 257 45.32 -6.95 41.63
C LEU A 257 46.19 -6.52 42.81
N ALA A 258 45.61 -5.94 43.86
CA ALA A 258 46.33 -5.56 45.07
C ALA A 258 46.92 -6.78 45.79
N ASP A 259 46.12 -7.84 45.92
CA ASP A 259 46.52 -9.10 46.53
C ASP A 259 47.60 -9.80 45.68
N HIS A 260 47.48 -9.77 44.35
CA HIS A 260 48.49 -10.33 43.43
C HIS A 260 49.85 -9.62 43.52
N TYR A 261 49.85 -8.29 43.60
CA TYR A 261 51.08 -7.48 43.66
C TYR A 261 51.57 -7.16 45.08
N GLY A 262 50.90 -7.65 46.12
CA GLY A 262 51.25 -7.39 47.52
C GLY A 262 51.22 -5.92 47.91
N VAL A 263 50.29 -5.13 47.34
CA VAL A 263 50.14 -3.68 47.63
C VAL A 263 48.70 -3.36 48.01
N SER A 264 48.44 -2.14 48.48
CA SER A 264 47.05 -1.71 48.76
C SER A 264 46.26 -1.47 47.46
N ALA A 265 44.94 -1.69 47.51
CA ALA A 265 44.02 -1.39 46.40
C ALA A 265 44.11 0.08 45.94
N GLU A 266 44.33 1.01 46.88
CA GLU A 266 44.53 2.43 46.57
C GLU A 266 45.84 2.65 45.79
N ARG A 267 46.89 1.86 46.04
CA ARG A 267 48.13 1.94 45.27
C ARG A 267 47.94 1.46 43.83
N VAL A 268 47.18 0.39 43.61
CA VAL A 268 46.82 -0.10 42.26
C VAL A 268 46.00 0.96 41.51
N ARG A 269 45.03 1.60 42.19
CA ARG A 269 44.25 2.71 41.64
C ARG A 269 45.11 3.90 41.21
N GLN A 270 46.13 4.25 42.00
CA GLN A 270 47.07 5.32 41.63
C GLN A 270 47.89 4.96 40.38
N LEU A 271 48.37 3.72 40.29
CA LEU A 271 49.12 3.22 39.13
C LEU A 271 48.25 3.23 37.88
N GLU A 272 47.01 2.75 37.97
CA GLU A 272 46.04 2.82 36.89
C GLU A 272 45.80 4.27 36.44
N LYS A 273 45.51 5.19 37.38
CA LYS A 273 45.24 6.60 37.03
C LYS A 273 46.42 7.24 36.30
N ASN A 274 47.65 6.92 36.73
CA ASN A 274 48.86 7.42 36.08
C ASN A 274 49.09 6.78 34.71
N ALA A 275 48.83 5.47 34.58
CA ALA A 275 48.91 4.75 33.31
C ALA A 275 47.90 5.31 32.30
N MET A 276 46.65 5.52 32.70
CA MET A 276 45.61 6.13 31.86
C MET A 276 45.98 7.55 31.41
N LYS A 277 46.62 8.34 32.29
CA LYS A 277 47.10 9.68 31.92
C LYS A 277 48.21 9.61 30.86
N LYS A 278 49.12 8.64 30.96
CA LYS A 278 50.18 8.42 29.96
C LYS A 278 49.62 7.89 28.64
N LEU A 279 48.69 6.94 28.67
CA LEU A 279 48.01 6.43 27.48
C LEU A 279 47.29 7.54 26.72
N ARG A 280 46.53 8.38 27.44
CA ARG A 280 45.85 9.52 26.82
C ARG A 280 46.83 10.49 26.16
N ALA A 281 47.93 10.82 26.84
CA ALA A 281 48.96 11.69 26.27
C ALA A 281 49.65 11.09 25.04
N ALA A 282 49.82 9.77 24.98
CA ALA A 282 50.43 9.07 23.85
C ALA A 282 49.48 8.92 22.64
N ILE A 283 48.17 8.82 22.87
CA ILE A 283 47.16 8.73 21.81
C ILE A 283 46.84 10.11 21.21
N GLU A 284 46.88 11.17 22.04
CA GLU A 284 46.67 12.58 21.63
C GLU A 284 47.91 13.22 20.96
N ALA A 285 49.09 12.61 21.08
CA ALA A 285 50.34 13.06 20.44
C ALA A 285 50.46 12.58 18.97
#